data_AF-A0A1N7MUU6-F1
#
_entry.id   AF-A0A1N7MUU6-F1
#
_cell.length_a   1.000
_cell.length_b   1.000
_cell.length_c   1.000
_cell.angle_alpha   90.00
_cell.angle_beta   90.00
_cell.angle_gamma   90.00
#
_symmetry.space_group_name_H-M   'P 1'
#
loop_
_entity.id
_entity.type
_entity.pdbx_description
1 polymer ?
#
loop_
_entity_poly.entity_id
_entity_poly.type
_entity_poly.pdbx_seq_one_letter_code
_entity_poly.pdbx_strand_id
1 'polypeptide(L)' 'MFSPSLARNPARTAPASAPVKLAAALVRMAETWHTRLRSRQALAHLDAHLLKDIGLDREHAQIEARRPFWLA' A
#
# COMPACT_ATOMS: atom_id res chain seq x y z
N MET A 1 -43.66 -16.83 -28.63
CA MET A 1 -42.68 -16.32 -29.61
C MET A 1 -41.53 -15.70 -28.82
N PHE A 2 -40.39 -16.37 -28.80
CA PHE A 2 -39.30 -16.14 -27.86
C PHE A 2 -38.63 -14.77 -28.07
N SER A 3 -38.61 -13.92 -27.05
CA SER A 3 -37.75 -12.72 -27.03
C SER A 3 -36.32 -13.15 -26.72
N PRO A 4 -35.30 -12.64 -27.46
CA PRO A 4 -33.93 -12.99 -27.19
C PRO A 4 -33.50 -12.36 -25.87
N SER A 5 -33.17 -13.22 -24.90
CA SER A 5 -32.38 -12.81 -23.75
C SER A 5 -31.06 -12.26 -24.27
N LEU A 6 -30.85 -10.94 -24.14
CA LEU A 6 -29.54 -10.32 -24.32
C LEU A 6 -28.63 -10.91 -23.25
N ALA A 7 -27.97 -12.01 -23.62
CA ALA A 7 -26.94 -12.64 -22.83
C ALA A 7 -25.99 -11.54 -22.35
N ARG A 8 -25.94 -11.38 -21.02
CA ARG A 8 -24.99 -10.53 -20.31
C ARG A 8 -23.61 -10.88 -20.83
N ASN A 9 -23.04 -10.05 -21.70
CA ASN A 9 -21.68 -10.21 -22.19
C ASN A 9 -20.77 -10.04 -20.96
N PRO A 10 -20.17 -11.10 -20.39
CA PRO A 10 -19.23 -10.90 -19.31
C PRO A 10 -18.08 -10.15 -19.95
N ALA A 11 -17.91 -8.89 -19.55
CA ALA A 11 -16.89 -8.00 -20.07
C ALA A 11 -15.61 -8.80 -20.30
N ARG A 12 -15.23 -8.91 -21.58
CA ARG A 12 -14.04 -9.60 -22.05
C ARG A 12 -12.86 -8.86 -21.43
N THR A 13 -12.42 -9.25 -20.24
CA THR A 13 -11.21 -8.73 -19.62
C THR A 13 -10.04 -9.29 -20.41
N ALA A 14 -9.72 -8.62 -21.52
CA ALA A 14 -8.52 -8.92 -22.27
C ALA A 14 -7.31 -8.78 -21.32
N PRO A 15 -6.35 -9.71 -21.35
CA PRO A 15 -5.19 -9.62 -20.48
C PRO A 15 -4.45 -8.32 -20.77
N ALA A 16 -4.16 -7.55 -19.72
CA ALA A 16 -3.36 -6.34 -19.85
C ALA A 16 -2.03 -6.62 -20.54
N SER A 17 -1.59 -5.69 -21.39
CA SER A 17 -0.30 -5.78 -22.08
C SER A 17 0.87 -5.73 -21.08
N ALA A 18 2.02 -6.27 -21.48
CA ALA A 18 3.25 -6.25 -20.67
C ALA A 18 3.61 -4.87 -20.08
N PRO A 19 3.56 -3.74 -20.83
CA PRO A 19 3.87 -2.43 -20.26
C PRO A 19 2.86 -1.98 -19.20
N VAL A 20 1.56 -2.29 -19.38
CA VAL A 20 0.52 -1.97 -18.40
C VAL A 20 0.72 -2.75 -17.11
N LYS A 21 1.10 -4.04 -17.21
CA LYS A 21 1.43 -4.87 -16.05
C LYS A 21 2.64 -4.35 -15.29
N LEU A 22 3.68 -3.91 -16.00
CA LEU A 22 4.88 -3.32 -15.40
C LEU A 22 4.56 -2.00 -14.69
N ALA A 23 3.82 -1.11 -15.34
CA ALA A 23 3.37 0.15 -14.72
C ALA A 23 2.56 -0.12 -13.44
N ALA A 24 1.61 -1.07 -13.49
CA ALA A 24 0.83 -1.45 -12.32
C ALA A 24 1.70 -2.04 -11.19
N ALA A 25 2.76 -2.77 -11.51
CA ALA A 25 3.70 -3.29 -10.51
C ALA A 25 4.51 -2.16 -9.85
N LEU A 26 4.98 -1.18 -10.62
CA LEU A 26 5.68 -0.01 -10.10
C LEU A 26 4.77 0.84 -9.20
N VAL A 27 3.50 1.03 -9.59
CA VAL A 27 2.51 1.74 -8.76
C VAL A 27 2.30 1.02 -7.42
N ARG A 28 2.07 -0.30 -7.42
CA ARG A 28 1.91 -1.07 -6.17
C ARG A 28 3.16 -1.00 -5.28
N MET A 29 4.35 -1.01 -5.88
CA MET A 29 5.60 -0.84 -5.14
C MET A 29 5.71 0.56 -4.51
N ALA A 30 5.37 1.60 -5.27
CA ALA A 30 5.33 2.98 -4.77
C ALA A 30 4.29 3.17 -3.65
N GLU A 31 3.10 2.57 -3.77
CA GLU A 31 2.07 2.57 -2.73
C GLU A 31 2.56 1.91 -1.44
N THR A 32 3.29 0.79 -1.56
CA THR A 32 3.88 0.09 -0.42
C THR A 32 4.90 0.97 0.29
N TRP A 33 5.79 1.61 -0.47
CA TRP A 33 6.78 2.54 0.06
C TRP A 33 6.15 3.77 0.71
N HIS A 34 5.12 4.34 0.08
CA HIS A 34 4.39 5.48 0.62
C HIS A 34 3.71 5.12 1.95
N THR A 35 3.09 3.94 2.02
CA THR A 35 2.45 3.44 3.24
C THR A 35 3.48 3.26 4.36
N ARG A 36 4.64 2.65 4.07
CA ARG A 36 5.74 2.48 5.04
C ARG A 36 6.24 3.82 5.55
N LEU A 37 6.50 4.77 4.65
CA LEU A 37 6.94 6.11 5.02
C LEU A 37 5.93 6.78 5.96
N ARG A 38 4.64 6.74 5.63
CA ARG A 38 3.58 7.33 6.46
C ARG A 38 3.48 6.67 7.84
N SER A 39 3.49 5.34 7.91
CA SER A 39 3.41 4.62 9.19
C SER A 39 4.61 4.90 10.08
N ARG A 40 5.81 4.91 9.51
CA ARG A 40 7.06 5.23 10.22
C ARG A 40 7.09 6.68 10.74
N GLN A 41 6.59 7.62 9.94
CA GLN A 41 6.43 9.01 10.39
C GLN A 41 5.37 9.12 11.51
N ALA A 42 4.24 8.42 11.38
CA ALA A 42 3.22 8.40 12.43
C ALA A 42 3.76 7.85 13.76
N LEU A 43 4.58 6.80 13.71
CA LEU A 43 5.25 6.23 14.89
C LEU A 43 6.12 7.28 15.61
N ALA A 44 6.90 8.08 14.89
CA ALA A 44 7.70 9.16 15.49
C ALA A 44 6.87 10.31 16.09
N HIS A 45 5.65 10.51 15.62
CA HIS A 45 4.74 11.56 16.12
C HIS A 45 3.83 11.08 17.26
N LEU A 46 3.85 9.80 17.61
CA LEU A 46 3.06 9.30 18.74
C LEU A 46 3.50 9.93 20.07
N ASP A 47 2.52 10.10 20.95
CA ASP A 47 2.74 10.53 22.31
C ASP A 47 3.56 9.52 23.11
N ALA A 48 4.31 10.02 24.10
CA ALA A 48 5.22 9.18 24.87
C ALA A 48 4.51 8.06 25.63
N HIS A 49 3.25 8.26 26.04
CA HIS A 49 2.48 7.21 26.71
C HIS A 49 2.06 6.11 25.74
N LEU A 50 1.71 6.46 24.49
CA LEU A 50 1.32 5.49 23.45
C LEU A 50 2.52 4.66 23.01
N LEU A 51 3.67 5.30 22.87
CA LEU A 51 4.93 4.60 22.63
C LEU A 51 5.23 3.61 23.76
N LYS A 52 5.08 4.03 25.01
CA LYS A 52 5.28 3.15 26.18
C LYS A 52 4.30 1.98 26.23
N ASP A 53 3.04 2.21 25.85
CA ASP A 53 2.01 1.15 25.80
C ASP A 53 2.38 0.03 24.83
N ILE A 54 3.01 0.37 23.71
CA ILE A 54 3.57 -0.60 22.75
C ILE A 54 5.02 -1.02 23.05
N GLY A 55 5.57 -0.63 24.21
CA GLY A 55 6.92 -0.98 24.65
C GLY A 55 8.06 -0.30 23.91
N LEU A 56 7.80 0.84 23.26
CA LEU A 56 8.79 1.62 22.51
C LEU A 56 9.14 2.91 23.25
N ASP A 57 10.38 3.37 23.13
CA ASP A 57 10.76 4.72 23.52
C ASP A 57 10.80 5.67 22.31
N ARG A 58 10.99 6.95 22.59
CA ARG A 58 11.00 8.00 21.57
C ARG A 58 12.24 7.92 20.67
N GLU A 59 13.36 7.40 21.15
CA GLU A 59 14.58 7.25 20.35
C GLU A 59 14.40 6.15 19.30
N HIS A 60 13.91 4.98 19.72
CA HIS A 60 13.60 3.86 18.83
C HIS A 60 12.54 4.25 17.77
N ALA A 61 11.50 5.00 18.16
CA ALA A 61 10.51 5.53 17.22
C ALA A 61 11.15 6.44 16.14
N GLN A 62 12.10 7.29 16.53
CA GLN A 62 12.82 8.18 15.62
C GLN A 62 13.80 7.42 14.70
N ILE A 63 14.47 6.39 15.22
CA ILE A 63 15.33 5.51 14.42
C ILE A 63 14.50 4.80 13.34
N GLU A 64 13.36 4.22 13.72
CA GLU A 64 12.45 3.56 12.77
C GLU A 64 11.90 4.56 11.75
N ALA A 65 11.56 5.79 12.17
CA ALA A 65 11.12 6.86 11.28
C ALA A 65 12.13 7.26 10.19
N ARG A 66 13.42 7.11 10.47
CA ARG A 66 14.51 7.44 9.55
C ARG A 66 14.89 6.29 8.61
N ARG A 67 14.29 5.10 8.77
CA ARG A 67 14.62 3.96 7.92
C ARG A 67 14.22 4.23 6.46
N PRO A 68 15.08 3.87 5.49
CA PRO A 68 14.78 4.07 4.08
C PRO A 68 13.44 3.42 3.68
N PHE A 69 12.61 4.13 2.92
CA PHE A 69 11.26 3.68 2.56
C PHE A 69 11.26 2.37 1.74
N TRP A 70 12.36 2.10 1.02
CA TRP A 70 12.52 0.90 0.20
C TRP A 70 12.92 -0.34 1.00
N LEU A 71 13.42 -0.17 2.24
CA LEU A 71 13.82 -1.28 3.09
C LEU A 71 12.60 -1.85 3.81
N ALA A 72 12.37 -3.15 3.64
CA ALA A 72 11.38 -3.91 4.41
C ALA A 72 11.92 -4.16 5.82
#